data_AF-A0A923E0R3-F1
#
_entry.id   AF-A0A923E0R3-F1
#
_cell.length_a   1.000
_cell.length_b   1.000
_cell.length_c   1.000
_cell.angle_alpha   90.00
_cell.angle_beta   90.00
_cell.angle_gamma   90.00
#
_symmetry.space_group_name_H-M   'P 1'
#
loop_
_entity.id
_entity.type
_entity.pdbx_description
1 polymer ?
#
loop_
_entity_poly.entity_id
_entity_poly.type
_entity_poly.pdbx_seq_one_letter_code
_entity_poly.pdbx_strand_id
1 'polypeptide(L)'
;MKEKLDKELILSRIKFHYKFKSDAQLARFLGLGTNTLANWYTRNTINYDLIFTKCNDLNPTWIITGEGRPTKAYSNSEANAPSIAEEDAVKINSQYNQLTEIERLHQIITLQEGTISAQAKTIEVMNKLINTKDK
;
A
#
# COMPACT_ATOMS: atom_id res chain seq x y z
N MET A 1 -19.78 21.61 12.23
CA MET A 1 -19.88 21.73 10.77
C MET A 1 -20.04 20.32 10.21
N LYS A 2 -21.16 20.00 9.55
CA LYS A 2 -21.33 18.68 8.92
C LYS A 2 -20.43 18.66 7.68
N GLU A 3 -19.39 17.84 7.69
CA GLU A 3 -18.58 17.60 6.49
C GLU A 3 -19.52 17.10 5.38
N LYS A 4 -19.64 17.92 4.33
CA LYS A 4 -20.43 17.57 3.16
C LYS A 4 -19.65 16.48 2.43
N LEU A 5 -20.06 15.24 2.61
CA LEU A 5 -19.46 14.10 1.92
C LEU A 5 -19.55 14.32 0.41
N ASP A 6 -18.40 14.58 -0.20
CA ASP A 6 -18.25 14.86 -1.62
C ASP A 6 -18.46 13.59 -2.43
N LYS A 7 -19.56 13.50 -3.17
CA LYS A 7 -19.91 12.30 -3.95
C LYS A 7 -19.02 12.18 -5.18
N GLU A 8 -18.49 13.30 -5.68
CA GLU A 8 -17.51 13.31 -6.76
C GLU A 8 -16.23 12.60 -6.32
N LEU A 9 -15.81 12.77 -5.07
CA LEU A 9 -14.64 12.08 -4.51
C LEU A 9 -14.85 10.56 -4.45
N ILE A 10 -16.06 10.10 -4.08
CA ILE A 10 -16.42 8.68 -4.08
C ILE A 10 -16.30 8.09 -5.49
N LEU A 11 -16.93 8.74 -6.47
CA LEU A 11 -16.90 8.27 -7.87
C LEU A 11 -15.47 8.29 -8.44
N SER A 12 -14.70 9.33 -8.13
CA SER A 12 -13.29 9.46 -8.55
C SER A 12 -12.40 8.38 -7.94
N ARG A 13 -12.63 8.04 -6.66
CA ARG A 13 -11.91 6.97 -5.96
C ARG A 13 -12.17 5.61 -6.60
N ILE A 14 -13.44 5.30 -6.90
CA ILE A 14 -13.83 4.07 -7.61
C ILE A 14 -13.17 4.04 -8.99
N LYS A 15 -13.26 5.15 -9.74
CA LYS A 15 -12.64 5.29 -11.07
C LYS A 15 -11.14 4.98 -11.03
N PHE A 16 -10.43 5.53 -10.04
CA PHE A 16 -9.00 5.31 -9.86
C PHE A 16 -8.67 3.86 -9.49
N HIS A 17 -9.44 3.26 -8.57
CA HIS A 17 -9.22 1.88 -8.13
C HIS A 17 -9.31 0.88 -9.27
N TYR A 18 -10.36 0.97 -10.09
CA TYR A 18 -10.56 0.11 -11.26
C TYR A 18 -9.78 0.58 -12.49
N LYS A 19 -8.96 1.64 -12.37
CA LYS A 19 -8.12 2.19 -13.45
C LYS A 19 -8.91 2.59 -14.70
N PHE A 20 -10.12 3.10 -14.52
CA PHE A 20 -10.93 3.61 -15.62
C PHE A 20 -10.36 4.93 -16.14
N LYS A 21 -10.14 5.01 -17.45
CA LYS A 21 -9.56 6.18 -18.11
C LYS A 21 -10.61 7.29 -18.35
N SER A 22 -11.90 6.96 -18.33
CA SER A 22 -12.98 7.90 -18.60
C SER A 22 -14.24 7.60 -17.81
N ASP A 23 -15.08 8.61 -17.65
CA ASP A 23 -16.38 8.46 -16.95
C ASP A 23 -17.33 7.57 -17.76
N ALA A 24 -17.16 7.51 -19.07
CA ALA A 24 -17.89 6.57 -19.91
C ALA A 24 -17.58 5.10 -19.57
N GLN A 25 -16.34 4.78 -19.18
CA GLN A 25 -15.98 3.43 -18.72
C GLN A 25 -16.60 3.14 -17.36
N LEU A 26 -16.55 4.10 -16.42
CA LEU A 26 -17.22 3.97 -15.12
C LEU A 26 -18.74 3.79 -15.27
N ALA A 27 -19.38 4.58 -16.14
CA ALA A 27 -20.82 4.47 -16.41
C ALA A 27 -21.18 3.08 -16.95
N ARG A 28 -20.41 2.56 -17.91
CA ARG A 28 -20.59 1.22 -18.46
C ARG A 28 -20.42 0.13 -17.39
N PHE A 29 -19.41 0.25 -16.54
CA PHE A 29 -19.19 -0.67 -15.41
C PHE A 29 -20.39 -0.68 -14.45
N LEU A 30 -20.91 0.50 -14.11
CA LEU A 30 -22.09 0.64 -13.24
C LEU A 30 -23.41 0.24 -13.93
N GLY A 31 -23.42 0.04 -15.25
CA GLY A 31 -24.63 -0.24 -16.03
C GLY A 31 -25.52 0.99 -16.24
N LEU A 32 -24.92 2.19 -16.21
CA LEU A 32 -25.60 3.48 -16.36
C LEU A 32 -25.34 4.08 -17.75
N GLY A 33 -26.25 4.95 -18.20
CA GLY A 33 -25.97 5.88 -19.28
C GLY A 33 -24.95 6.94 -18.86
N THR A 34 -24.12 7.41 -19.78
CA THR A 34 -23.12 8.47 -19.53
C THR A 34 -23.75 9.76 -18.99
N ASN A 35 -24.93 10.12 -19.50
CA ASN A 35 -25.71 11.27 -19.03
C ASN A 35 -26.17 11.10 -17.57
N THR A 36 -26.50 9.88 -17.16
CA THR A 36 -26.91 9.60 -15.77
C THR A 36 -25.74 9.81 -14.82
N LEU A 37 -24.56 9.30 -15.18
CA LEU A 37 -23.35 9.50 -14.37
C LEU A 37 -22.92 10.98 -14.35
N ALA A 38 -23.01 11.69 -15.48
CA ALA A 38 -22.74 13.12 -15.52
C ALA A 38 -23.68 13.90 -14.58
N ASN A 39 -24.97 13.57 -14.56
CA ASN A 39 -25.94 14.16 -13.62
C ASN A 39 -25.59 13.87 -12.16
N TRP A 40 -25.01 12.70 -11.84
CA TRP A 40 -24.56 12.37 -10.49
C TRP A 40 -23.44 13.31 -10.02
N TYR A 41 -22.46 13.58 -10.88
CA TYR A 41 -21.41 14.57 -10.63
C TYR A 41 -22.00 15.98 -10.43
N THR A 42 -22.77 16.50 -11.39
CA THR A 42 -23.29 17.87 -11.34
C THR A 42 -24.22 18.11 -10.14
N ARG A 43 -25.02 17.12 -9.77
CA ARG A 43 -25.98 17.23 -8.66
C ARG A 43 -25.39 16.78 -7.32
N ASN A 44 -24.15 16.29 -7.30
CA ASN A 44 -23.50 15.70 -6.13
C ASN A 44 -24.40 14.63 -5.46
N THR A 45 -24.88 13.69 -6.27
CA THR A 45 -25.77 12.59 -5.86
C THR A 45 -25.17 11.25 -6.24
N ILE A 46 -25.55 10.19 -5.53
CA ILE A 46 -25.09 8.82 -5.83
C ILE A 46 -26.14 7.81 -5.34
N ASN A 47 -26.27 6.69 -6.04
CA ASN A 47 -27.03 5.54 -5.55
C ASN A 47 -26.06 4.57 -4.88
N TYR A 48 -26.02 4.57 -3.55
CA TYR A 48 -25.10 3.73 -2.77
C TYR A 48 -25.38 2.23 -2.95
N ASP A 49 -26.65 1.83 -3.05
CA ASP A 49 -27.02 0.43 -3.25
C ASP A 49 -26.43 -0.10 -4.56
N LEU A 50 -26.50 0.70 -5.63
CA LEU A 50 -25.89 0.35 -6.91
C LEU A 50 -24.37 0.25 -6.80
N ILE A 51 -23.72 1.22 -6.14
CA ILE A 51 -22.27 1.22 -5.96
C ILE A 51 -21.81 -0.02 -5.19
N PHE A 52 -22.43 -0.34 -4.05
CA PHE A 52 -22.06 -1.50 -3.24
C PHE A 52 -22.39 -2.83 -3.91
N THR A 53 -23.43 -2.86 -4.76
CA THR A 53 -23.73 -4.04 -5.58
C THR A 53 -22.67 -4.26 -6.66
N LYS A 54 -22.24 -3.19 -7.35
CA LYS A 54 -21.27 -3.28 -8.46
C LYS A 54 -19.83 -3.44 -7.97
N CYS A 55 -19.49 -2.84 -6.84
CA CYS A 55 -18.17 -2.88 -6.22
C CYS A 55 -18.16 -3.84 -5.02
N ASN A 56 -18.68 -5.06 -5.19
CA ASN A 56 -18.86 -5.98 -4.06
C ASN A 56 -17.52 -6.40 -3.41
N ASP A 57 -16.43 -6.34 -4.18
CA ASP A 57 -15.06 -6.65 -3.80
C ASP A 57 -14.40 -5.54 -2.96
N LEU A 58 -15.02 -4.35 -2.91
CA LEU A 58 -14.49 -3.20 -2.19
C LEU A 58 -15.13 -3.01 -0.81
N ASN A 59 -14.33 -2.53 0.13
CA ASN A 59 -14.78 -2.19 1.47
C ASN A 59 -15.72 -0.95 1.42
N PRO A 60 -16.98 -1.05 1.88
CA PRO A 60 -17.93 0.07 1.87
C PRO A 60 -17.44 1.30 2.64
N THR A 61 -16.75 1.10 3.77
CA THR A 61 -16.15 2.18 4.56
C THR A 61 -15.11 2.91 3.73
N TRP A 62 -14.22 2.17 3.06
CA TRP A 62 -13.21 2.76 2.18
C TRP A 62 -13.84 3.50 0.98
N ILE A 63 -14.92 2.98 0.40
CA ILE A 63 -15.64 3.66 -0.68
C ILE A 63 -16.18 5.02 -0.21
N ILE A 64 -16.72 5.10 1.01
CA ILE A 64 -17.32 6.32 1.56
C ILE A 64 -16.22 7.28 2.03
N THR A 65 -15.39 6.86 3.00
CA THR A 65 -14.45 7.72 3.71
C THR A 65 -13.10 7.83 3.01
N GLY A 66 -12.69 6.81 2.27
CA GLY A 66 -11.34 6.67 1.71
C GLY A 66 -10.33 6.07 2.69
N GLU A 67 -10.78 5.73 3.90
CA GLU A 67 -9.94 5.18 4.96
C GLU A 67 -9.95 3.65 4.96
N GLY A 68 -8.85 3.06 5.42
CA GLY A 68 -8.69 1.61 5.48
C GLY A 68 -8.25 0.98 4.15
N ARG A 69 -8.45 -0.34 4.02
CA ARG A 69 -8.03 -1.10 2.83
C ARG A 69 -9.14 -1.10 1.76
N PRO A 70 -8.80 -0.90 0.48
CA PRO A 70 -9.79 -0.85 -0.60
C PRO A 70 -10.55 -2.15 -0.80
N THR A 71 -9.86 -3.28 -0.73
CA THR A 71 -10.44 -4.60 -0.95
C THR A 71 -11.00 -5.16 0.34
N LYS A 72 -12.17 -5.80 0.28
CA LYS A 72 -12.59 -6.72 1.33
C LYS A 72 -11.55 -7.83 1.38
N ALA A 73 -10.75 -7.87 2.45
CA ALA A 73 -9.98 -9.08 2.71
C ALA A 73 -10.98 -10.24 2.73
N TYR A 74 -10.68 -11.35 2.07
CA TYR A 74 -11.41 -12.60 2.27
C TYR A 74 -11.17 -13.06 3.72
N SER A 75 -11.84 -12.42 4.66
CA SER A 75 -12.09 -12.97 5.99
C SER A 75 -13.48 -13.56 5.92
N ASN A 76 -13.56 -14.87 5.74
CA ASN A 76 -14.75 -15.61 6.13
C ASN A 76 -15.13 -15.16 7.54
N SER A 77 -16.41 -14.88 7.75
CA SER A 77 -17.09 -14.48 9.00
C SER A 77 -17.04 -13.00 9.40
N GLU A 78 -18.18 -12.33 9.23
CA GLU A 78 -18.66 -11.33 10.18
C GLU A 78 -19.01 -12.05 11.51
N ALA A 79 -18.04 -12.20 12.41
CA ALA A 79 -18.23 -12.40 13.86
C ALA A 79 -16.88 -12.48 14.57
N ASN A 80 -16.08 -11.42 14.44
CA ASN A 80 -15.04 -10.99 15.38
C ASN A 80 -14.23 -9.94 14.63
N ALA A 81 -14.44 -8.67 14.95
CA ALA A 81 -13.26 -7.82 15.03
C ALA A 81 -12.31 -8.58 15.98
N PRO A 82 -11.05 -8.87 15.62
CA PRO A 82 -10.09 -9.13 16.66
C PRO A 82 -10.10 -7.85 17.49
N SER A 83 -10.77 -7.87 18.64
CA SER A 83 -10.25 -7.14 19.78
C SER A 83 -8.86 -7.72 19.95
N ILE A 84 -7.90 -7.08 19.27
CA ILE A 84 -6.51 -7.18 19.64
C ILE A 84 -6.55 -6.62 21.04
N ALA A 85 -6.62 -7.51 22.04
CA ALA A 85 -6.50 -7.14 23.44
C ALA A 85 -5.32 -6.18 23.51
N GLU A 86 -5.42 -5.07 24.26
CA GLU A 86 -4.41 -4.00 24.28
C GLU A 86 -2.96 -4.52 24.36
N GLU A 87 -2.76 -5.70 24.95
CA GLU A 87 -1.50 -6.42 25.05
C GLU A 87 -0.86 -6.84 23.70
N ASP A 88 -1.66 -7.21 22.70
CA ASP A 88 -1.17 -7.64 21.38
C ASP A 88 -0.85 -6.45 20.46
N ALA A 89 -1.56 -5.33 20.60
CA ALA A 89 -1.27 -4.10 19.86
C ALA A 89 0.06 -3.46 20.32
N VAL A 90 0.35 -3.53 21.63
CA VAL A 90 1.62 -3.08 22.21
C VAL A 90 2.78 -3.98 21.76
N LYS A 91 2.58 -5.31 21.67
CA LYS A 91 3.58 -6.24 21.15
C LYS A 91 3.87 -6.01 19.67
N ILE A 92 2.84 -5.80 18.86
CA ILE A 92 2.99 -5.50 17.43
C ILE A 92 3.72 -4.15 17.25
N ASN A 93 3.35 -3.11 17.99
CA ASN A 93 4.03 -1.80 17.92
C ASN A 93 5.47 -1.84 18.43
N SER A 94 5.75 -2.64 19.48
CA SER A 94 7.11 -2.93 19.94
C SER A 94 7.93 -3.66 18.88
N GLN A 95 7.33 -4.58 18.14
CA GLN A 95 7.99 -5.38 17.12
C GLN A 95 8.21 -4.59 15.81
N TYR A 96 7.28 -3.71 15.42
CA TYR A 96 7.46 -2.77 14.29
C TYR A 96 8.52 -1.69 14.59
N ASN A 97 8.65 -1.25 15.85
CA ASN A 97 9.77 -0.39 16.26
C ASN A 97 11.13 -1.10 16.26
N GLN A 98 11.15 -2.43 16.10
CA GLN A 98 12.36 -3.26 16.08
C GLN A 98 12.62 -3.92 14.72
N LEU A 99 11.84 -3.64 13.67
CA LEU A 99 12.18 -4.10 12.32
C LEU A 99 11.92 -3.02 11.25
N THR A 100 12.82 -2.91 10.27
CA THR A 100 13.44 -4.11 9.70
C THR A 100 14.92 -4.28 10.02
N GLU A 101 15.22 -5.32 10.80
CA GLU A 101 16.58 -5.85 10.99
C GLU A 101 17.23 -6.15 9.62
N ILE A 102 16.43 -6.40 8.58
CA ILE A 102 16.88 -6.48 7.19
C ILE A 102 17.53 -5.17 6.72
N GLU A 103 16.92 -4.00 6.93
CA GLU A 103 17.49 -2.70 6.54
C GLU A 103 18.78 -2.38 7.32
N ARG A 104 18.78 -2.67 8.63
CA ARG A 104 19.96 -2.49 9.48
C ARG A 104 21.12 -3.41 9.04
N LEU A 105 20.83 -4.68 8.78
CA LEU A 105 21.82 -5.65 8.31
C LEU A 105 22.35 -5.29 6.92
N HIS A 106 21.49 -4.80 6.02
CA HIS A 106 21.94 -4.31 4.71
C HIS A 106 22.97 -3.19 4.85
N GLN A 107 22.73 -2.21 5.72
CA GLN A 107 23.68 -1.11 5.92
C GLN A 107 25.02 -1.58 6.48
N ILE A 108 25.03 -2.56 7.39
CA ILE A 108 26.25 -3.14 7.95
C ILE A 108 27.05 -3.88 6.88
N ILE A 109 26.39 -4.70 6.05
CA ILE A 109 27.05 -5.44 4.97
C ILE A 109 27.71 -4.48 3.98
N THR A 110 27.00 -3.43 3.54
CA THR A 110 27.54 -2.42 2.63
C THR A 110 28.77 -1.72 3.22
N LEU A 111 28.78 -1.42 4.52
CA LEU A 111 29.95 -0.83 5.17
C LEU A 111 31.14 -1.80 5.26
N GLN A 112 30.88 -3.09 5.46
CA GLN A 112 31.93 -4.12 5.55
C GLN A 112 32.59 -4.42 4.20
N GLU A 113 31.85 -4.35 3.10
CA GLU A 113 32.38 -4.57 1.74
C GLU A 113 33.54 -3.62 1.40
N GLY A 114 33.45 -2.36 1.84
CA GLY A 114 34.53 -1.38 1.67
C GLY A 114 35.81 -1.76 2.42
N THR A 115 35.67 -2.27 3.65
CA THR A 115 36.80 -2.74 4.45
C THR A 115 37.45 -3.99 3.85
N ILE A 116 36.65 -4.94 3.38
CA ILE A 116 37.13 -6.17 2.73
C ILE A 116 37.90 -5.81 1.44
N SER A 117 37.39 -4.88 0.64
CA SER A 117 38.07 -4.41 -0.58
C SER A 117 39.44 -3.77 -0.28
N ALA A 118 39.52 -2.94 0.76
CA ALA A 118 40.78 -2.35 1.20
C ALA A 118 41.76 -3.42 1.71
N GLN A 119 41.28 -4.37 2.51
CA GLN A 119 42.09 -5.49 3.00
C GLN A 119 42.60 -6.37 1.87
N ALA A 120 41.77 -6.67 0.86
CA ALA A 120 42.16 -7.45 -0.30
C ALA A 120 43.30 -6.78 -1.09
N LYS A 121 43.23 -5.46 -1.29
CA LYS A 121 44.32 -4.68 -1.91
C LYS A 121 45.60 -4.74 -1.08
N THR A 122 45.50 -4.63 0.24
CA THR A 122 46.67 -4.72 1.12
C THR A 122 47.30 -6.11 1.06
N ILE A 123 46.49 -7.19 1.04
CA ILE A 123 46.97 -8.56 0.87
C ILE A 123 47.67 -8.75 -0.48
N GLU A 124 47.11 -8.18 -1.55
CA GLU A 124 47.74 -8.22 -2.88
C GLU A 124 49.12 -7.55 -2.88
N VAL A 125 49.23 -6.38 -2.24
CA VAL A 125 50.51 -5.67 -2.08
C VAL A 125 51.49 -6.50 -1.24
N MET A 126 51.03 -7.08 -0.12
CA MET A 126 51.87 -7.92 0.73
C MET A 126 52.38 -9.17 -0.01
N ASN A 127 51.53 -9.84 -0.79
CA ASN A 127 51.94 -10.99 -1.61
C ASN A 127 52.97 -10.60 -2.68
N LYS A 128 52.81 -9.43 -3.31
CA LYS A 128 53.82 -8.90 -4.26
C LYS A 128 55.16 -8.67 -3.56
N LEU A 129 55.16 -8.10 -2.35
CA LEU A 129 56.37 -7.83 -1.57
C LEU A 129 57.07 -9.12 -1.09
N ILE A 130 56.30 -10.14 -0.73
CA ILE A 130 56.83 -11.46 -0.34
C ILE A 130 57.52 -12.11 -1.56
N ASN A 131 56.85 -12.16 -2.71
CA ASN A 131 57.37 -12.79 -3.93
C ASN A 131 58.54 -12.03 -4.59
N THR A 132 58.82 -10.79 -4.18
CA THR A 132 59.99 -10.02 -4.62
C THR A 132 61.23 -10.20 -3.74
N LYS A 133 61.13 -10.83 -2.57
CA LYS A 133 62.26 -11.05 -1.65
C LYS A 133 63.04 -12.34 -1.90
N ASP A 134 62.52 -13.23 -2.75
CA ASP A 134 63.14 -14.52 -3.13
C ASP A 134 63.86 -14.48 -4.51
N LYS A 135 64.27 -13.29 -4.99
CA LYS A 135 65.17 -13.10 -6.13
C LYS A 135 66.37 -12.25 -5.72
#